data_AF-A0A4U3A0B7-F1
#
_entry.id   AF-A0A4U3A0B7-F1
#
_cell.length_a   1.000
_cell.length_b   1.000
_cell.length_c   1.000
_cell.angle_alpha   90.00
_cell.angle_beta   90.00
_cell.angle_gamma   90.00
#
_symmetry.space_group_name_H-M   'P 1'
#
loop_
_entity.id
_entity.type
_entity.pdbx_description
1 polymer ?
#
loop_
_entity_poly.entity_id
_entity_poly.type
_entity_poly.pdbx_seq_one_letter_code
_entity_poly.pdbx_strand_id
1 'polypeptide(L)'
;MILEPLYAENIIVAVIYNNEFRWYVTDKELWFLDYNKLDNAYKNLGVSIEDNDETEERNGIKVLDNENVEVFLQRINKYNTPKEELNYLLLENIKSKHAGE
;
A
#
# COMPACT_ATOMS: atom_id res chain seq x y z
N MET A 1 13.23 0.14 11.59
CA MET A 1 13.57 -0.79 10.48
C MET A 1 13.25 -0.03 9.22
N ILE A 2 14.18 0.06 8.27
CA ILE A 2 13.91 0.75 7.00
C ILE A 2 13.01 -0.16 6.15
N LEU A 3 11.90 0.38 5.64
CA LEU A 3 11.02 -0.36 4.73
C LEU A 3 11.49 -0.15 3.30
N GLU A 4 12.21 -1.13 2.78
CA GLU A 4 12.65 -1.13 1.39
C GLU A 4 11.54 -1.66 0.48
N PRO A 5 11.06 -0.88 -0.51
CA PRO A 5 10.05 -1.35 -1.46
C PRO A 5 10.66 -2.40 -2.40
N LEU A 6 10.04 -3.57 -2.44
CA LEU A 6 10.42 -4.63 -3.36
C LEU A 6 9.61 -4.53 -4.67
N TYR A 7 10.32 -4.61 -5.80
CA TYR A 7 9.69 -4.51 -7.12
C TYR A 7 8.63 -5.60 -7.30
N ALA A 8 7.47 -5.20 -7.82
CA ALA A 8 6.28 -6.05 -8.04
C ALA A 8 5.61 -6.61 -6.77
N GLU A 9 6.16 -6.37 -5.58
CA GLU A 9 5.53 -6.74 -4.30
C GLU A 9 4.94 -5.52 -3.58
N ASN A 10 5.66 -4.39 -3.54
CA ASN A 10 5.20 -3.19 -2.86
C ASN A 10 5.11 -1.97 -3.76
N ILE A 11 4.26 -1.04 -3.36
CA ILE A 11 4.14 0.30 -3.93
C ILE A 11 4.37 1.35 -2.84
N ILE A 12 4.76 2.55 -3.29
CA ILE A 12 4.86 3.74 -2.42
C ILE A 12 3.58 4.55 -2.60
N VAL A 13 2.89 4.85 -1.50
CA VAL A 13 1.64 5.63 -1.52
C VAL A 13 1.78 6.87 -0.65
N ALA A 14 1.44 8.04 -1.23
CA ALA A 14 1.23 9.27 -0.50
C ALA A 14 -0.23 9.36 -0.04
N VAL A 15 -0.43 9.56 1.26
CA VAL A 15 -1.75 9.83 1.83
C VAL A 15 -1.79 11.25 2.38
N ILE A 16 -2.85 11.98 2.03
CA ILE A 16 -3.20 13.25 2.65
C ILE A 16 -4.53 13.06 3.37
N TYR A 17 -4.52 13.16 4.69
CA TYR A 17 -5.71 13.00 5.54
C TYR A 17 -5.61 13.92 6.75
N ASN A 18 -6.70 14.61 7.10
CA ASN A 18 -6.74 15.57 8.21
C ASN A 18 -5.59 16.59 8.20
N ASN A 19 -5.30 17.16 7.02
CA ASN A 19 -4.20 18.12 6.80
C ASN A 19 -2.79 17.57 7.10
N GLU A 20 -2.65 16.26 7.28
CA GLU A 20 -1.36 15.59 7.43
C GLU A 20 -0.99 14.83 6.16
N PHE A 21 0.31 14.87 5.83
CA PHE A 21 0.89 14.13 4.72
C PHE A 21 1.72 12.97 5.27
N ARG A 22 1.52 11.76 4.76
CA ARG A 22 2.25 10.55 5.17
C ARG A 22 2.61 9.67 3.96
N TRP A 23 3.78 9.04 3.99
CA TRP A 23 4.16 8.00 3.03
C TRP A 23 3.98 6.60 3.62
N TYR A 24 3.64 5.64 2.77
CA TYR A 24 3.53 4.23 3.11
C TYR A 24 4.22 3.37 2.04
N VAL A 25 4.86 2.29 2.48
CA VAL A 25 5.40 1.23 1.61
C VAL A 25 4.62 -0.05 1.91
N THR A 26 3.74 -0.47 1.00
CA THR A 26 2.81 -1.59 1.26
C THR A 26 2.55 -2.41 0.00
N ASP A 27 1.89 -3.56 0.16
CA ASP A 27 1.19 -4.21 -0.95
C ASP A 27 0.16 -3.25 -1.58
N LYS A 28 0.00 -3.32 -2.91
CA LYS A 28 -1.00 -2.56 -3.67
C LYS A 28 -2.44 -2.95 -3.30
N GLU A 29 -2.65 -4.18 -2.83
CA GLU A 29 -3.98 -4.71 -2.53
C GLU A 29 -4.68 -3.97 -1.39
N LEU A 30 -3.90 -3.39 -0.46
CA LEU A 30 -4.45 -2.55 0.62
C LEU A 30 -5.09 -1.25 0.11
N TRP A 31 -4.80 -0.83 -1.12
CA TRP A 31 -5.21 0.48 -1.67
C TRP A 31 -6.35 0.41 -2.68
N PHE A 32 -6.95 -0.75 -2.93
CA PHE A 32 -8.25 -0.76 -3.62
C PHE A 32 -9.32 -0.26 -2.65
N LEU A 33 -9.89 0.90 -2.98
CA LEU A 33 -10.84 1.56 -2.09
C LEU A 33 -12.16 0.80 -1.96
N ASP A 34 -12.53 -0.03 -2.93
CA ASP A 34 -13.79 -0.77 -2.91
C ASP A 34 -13.55 -2.19 -3.43
N TYR A 35 -13.42 -3.14 -2.49
CA TYR A 35 -13.22 -4.55 -2.82
C TYR A 35 -14.44 -5.16 -3.49
N ASN A 36 -15.66 -4.66 -3.25
CA ASN A 36 -16.83 -5.16 -3.97
C ASN A 36 -16.74 -4.84 -5.46
N LYS A 37 -16.26 -3.64 -5.82
CA LYS A 37 -16.01 -3.28 -7.23
C LYS A 37 -14.90 -4.12 -7.84
N LEU A 38 -13.84 -4.38 -7.08
CA LEU A 38 -12.75 -5.25 -7.51
C LEU A 38 -13.28 -6.66 -7.82
N ASP A 39 -13.94 -7.30 -6.86
CA ASP A 39 -14.51 -8.65 -6.99
C ASP A 39 -15.46 -8.74 -8.17
N ASN A 40 -16.35 -7.75 -8.32
CA ASN A 40 -17.29 -7.71 -9.43
C ASN A 40 -16.58 -7.57 -10.78
N ALA A 41 -15.50 -6.80 -10.87
CA ALA A 41 -14.72 -6.69 -12.10
C ALA A 41 -14.11 -8.04 -12.51
N TYR A 42 -13.57 -8.82 -11.56
CA TYR A 42 -13.04 -10.16 -11.83
C TYR A 42 -14.14 -11.17 -12.17
N LYS A 43 -15.25 -11.17 -11.42
CA LYS A 43 -16.42 -12.02 -11.70
C LYS A 43 -16.96 -11.78 -13.11
N ASN A 44 -17.01 -10.52 -13.55
CA ASN A 44 -17.43 -10.17 -14.91
C ASN A 44 -16.48 -10.68 -16.00
N LEU A 45 -15.22 -10.97 -15.65
CA LEU A 45 -14.25 -11.61 -16.53
C LEU A 45 -14.30 -13.16 -16.46
N GLY A 46 -15.22 -13.73 -15.69
CA GLY A 46 -15.29 -15.18 -15.47
C GLY A 46 -14.19 -15.72 -14.55
N VAL A 47 -13.51 -14.83 -13.83
CA VAL A 47 -12.45 -15.17 -12.87
C VAL A 47 -13.03 -15.06 -11.46
N SER A 48 -12.99 -16.14 -10.69
CA SER A 48 -13.21 -16.07 -9.24
C SER A 48 -11.87 -15.79 -8.57
N ILE A 49 -11.77 -14.67 -7.87
CA ILE A 49 -10.73 -14.52 -6.85
C ILE A 49 -11.23 -15.34 -5.66
N GLU A 50 -10.45 -16.33 -5.22
CA GLU A 50 -10.70 -16.94 -3.91
C GLU A 50 -10.62 -15.82 -2.87
N ASP A 51 -11.55 -15.81 -1.90
CA ASP A 51 -11.60 -14.79 -0.84
C ASP A 51 -10.17 -14.60 -0.31
N ASN A 52 -9.53 -13.52 -0.75
CA ASN A 52 -8.18 -13.19 -0.35
C ASN A 52 -8.32 -12.89 1.13
N ASP A 53 -7.88 -13.83 1.97
CA ASP A 53 -8.03 -13.82 3.43
C ASP A 53 -7.99 -12.36 3.90
N GLU A 54 -9.11 -11.85 4.44
CA GLU A 54 -9.21 -10.43 4.79
C GLU A 54 -7.98 -10.07 5.61
N THR A 55 -7.05 -9.31 5.01
CA THR A 55 -5.80 -8.95 5.66
C THR A 55 -6.14 -8.27 6.99
N GLU A 56 -5.31 -8.47 8.01
CA GLU A 56 -5.56 -7.88 9.34
C GLU A 56 -5.81 -6.36 9.23
N GLU A 57 -5.11 -5.72 8.30
CA GLU A 57 -5.24 -4.32 7.92
C GLU A 57 -6.65 -3.94 7.44
N ARG A 58 -7.31 -4.83 6.69
CA ARG A 58 -8.61 -4.61 6.03
C ARG A 58 -9.77 -5.38 6.65
N ASN A 59 -9.54 -6.13 7.72
CA ASN A 59 -10.57 -6.93 8.41
C ASN A 59 -11.81 -6.08 8.72
N GLY A 60 -12.95 -6.47 8.15
CA GLY A 60 -14.23 -5.78 8.28
C GLY A 60 -14.36 -4.46 7.49
N ILE A 61 -13.40 -4.08 6.64
CA ILE A 61 -13.41 -2.88 5.79
C ILE A 61 -13.38 -3.30 4.32
N LYS A 62 -14.54 -3.61 3.74
CA LYS A 62 -14.65 -3.89 2.29
C LYS A 62 -14.58 -2.64 1.42
N VAL A 63 -15.07 -1.51 1.94
CA VAL A 63 -15.03 -0.21 1.27
C VAL A 63 -14.28 0.76 2.18
N LEU A 64 -13.16 1.30 1.69
CA LEU A 64 -12.37 2.35 2.33
C LEU A 64 -12.97 3.71 1.99
N ASP A 65 -13.42 4.43 3.01
CA ASP A 65 -14.02 5.76 2.86
C ASP A 65 -13.72 6.65 4.06
N ASN A 66 -14.31 7.84 4.11
CA ASN A 66 -14.07 8.81 5.17
C ASN A 66 -14.56 8.37 6.56
N GLU A 67 -15.46 7.38 6.66
CA GLU A 67 -15.97 6.90 7.94
C GLU A 67 -14.99 5.93 8.61
N ASN A 68 -14.19 5.22 7.81
CA ASN A 68 -13.30 4.16 8.31
C ASN A 68 -11.80 4.36 7.99
N VAL A 69 -11.44 5.40 7.21
CA VAL A 69 -10.05 5.71 6.84
C VAL A 69 -9.14 5.87 8.05
N GLU A 70 -9.61 6.46 9.15
CA GLU A 70 -8.79 6.62 10.35
C GLU A 70 -8.40 5.27 10.97
N VAL A 71 -9.35 4.35 11.09
CA VAL A 71 -9.11 2.99 11.59
C VAL A 71 -8.14 2.25 10.67
N PHE A 72 -8.33 2.36 9.35
CA PHE A 72 -7.44 1.76 8.37
C PHE A 72 -6.00 2.30 8.49
N LEU A 73 -5.82 3.62 8.54
CA LEU A 73 -4.50 4.27 8.66
C LEU A 73 -3.78 3.89 9.95
N GLN A 74 -4.51 3.69 11.05
CA GLN A 74 -3.94 3.16 12.29
C GLN A 74 -3.41 1.74 12.13
N ARG A 75 -4.16 0.85 11.45
CA ARG A 75 -3.77 -0.55 11.23
C ARG A 75 -2.55 -0.69 10.31
N ILE A 76 -2.42 0.18 9.31
CA ILE A 76 -1.26 0.18 8.40
C ILE A 76 -0.10 1.04 8.90
N ASN A 77 -0.14 1.58 10.12
CA ASN A 77 0.88 2.50 10.62
C ASN A 77 2.28 1.88 10.70
N LYS A 78 2.38 0.55 10.84
CA LYS A 78 3.66 -0.19 10.78
C LYS A 78 4.38 -0.06 9.43
N TYR A 79 3.67 0.33 8.38
CA TYR A 79 4.19 0.56 7.03
C TYR A 79 4.50 2.03 6.72
N ASN A 80 4.31 2.93 7.69
CA ASN A 80 4.62 4.34 7.52
C ASN A 80 6.14 4.54 7.39
N THR A 81 6.54 5.37 6.43
CA THR A 81 7.95 5.65 6.17
C THR A 81 8.19 7.15 6.08
N PRO A 82 9.27 7.68 6.69
CA PRO A 82 9.68 9.06 6.50
C PRO A 82 10.24 9.28 5.09
N LYS A 83 10.08 10.51 4.57
CA LYS A 83 10.60 10.89 3.25
C LYS A 83 12.11 10.67 3.14
N GLU A 84 12.82 10.90 4.24
CA GLU A 84 14.27 10.78 4.34
C GLU A 84 14.74 9.36 4.04
N GLU A 85 14.01 8.34 4.50
CA GLU A 85 14.31 6.93 4.21
C GLU A 85 14.08 6.61 2.73
N LEU A 86 12.97 7.07 2.14
CA LEU A 86 12.72 6.87 0.70
C LEU A 86 13.80 7.53 -0.17
N ASN A 87 14.21 8.73 0.19
CA ASN A 87 15.29 9.44 -0.50
C ASN A 87 16.62 8.69 -0.38
N TYR A 88 16.93 8.19 0.81
CA TYR A 88 18.13 7.38 1.02
C TYR A 88 18.12 6.13 0.13
N LEU A 89 17.02 5.36 0.15
CA LEU A 89 16.87 4.15 -0.68
C LEU A 89 16.97 4.43 -2.17
N LEU A 90 16.41 5.55 -2.64
CA LEU A 90 16.53 5.98 -4.03
C LEU A 90 17.99 6.25 -4.40
N LEU A 91 18.71 7.01 -3.58
CA LEU A 91 20.12 7.35 -3.84
C LEU A 91 21.02 6.10 -3.81
N GLU A 92 20.80 5.19 -2.86
CA GLU A 92 21.55 3.92 -2.81
C GLU A 92 21.28 3.05 -4.04
N ASN A 93 20.03 2.96 -4.50
CA ASN A 93 19.67 2.25 -5.73
C ASN A 93 20.29 2.88 -6.99
N ILE A 94 20.44 4.20 -7.03
CA ILE A 94 21.12 4.89 -8.14
C ILE A 94 22.62 4.56 -8.12
N LYS A 95 23.27 4.65 -6.95
CA LYS A 95 24.70 4.35 -6.82
C LYS A 95 25.03 2.89 -7.15
N SER A 96 24.24 1.94 -6.68
CA SER A 96 24.48 0.51 -6.92
C SER A 96 24.39 0.16 -8.40
N LYS A 97 23.49 0.81 -9.15
CA LYS A 97 23.41 0.66 -10.61
C LYS A 97 24.62 1.21 -11.34
N HIS A 98 25.21 2.31 -10.85
CA HIS A 98 26.42 2.91 -11.47
C HIS A 98 27.73 2.25 -11.05
N ALA A 99 27.79 1.54 -9.93
CA ALA A 99 28.99 0.83 -9.47
C ALA A 99 29.21 -0.54 -10.17
N GLY A 100 28.21 -1.00 -10.93
CA GLY A 100 28.27 -2.25 -11.71
C GLY A 100 28.53 -2.05 -13.21
N GLU A 101 28.76 -0.82 -13.67
CA GLU A 101 29.21 -0.44 -15.02
C GLU A 101 30.70 -0.10 -15.01
#